data_AF-A0A2T0FN98-F1
#
_entry.id   AF-A0A2T0FN98-F1
#
_cell.length_a   1.000
_cell.length_b   1.000
_cell.length_c   1.000
_cell.angle_alpha   90.00
_cell.angle_beta   90.00
_cell.angle_gamma   90.00
#
_symmetry.space_group_name_H-M   'P 1'
#
loop_
_entity.id
_entity.type
_entity.pdbx_description
1 polymer ?
#
loop_
_entity_poly.entity_id
_entity_poly.type
_entity_poly.pdbx_seq_one_letter_code
_entity_poly.pdbx_strand_id
1 'polypeptide(L)'
;MTDAPVSTQKEFTGQQGWNDCMPDAMMQGSKPRAGPRKVRRADDGGLYSGQPPVATTASPNSSQTTLPPTGPPKKPSTTPPMGSVAPAKPMTPPTAIEVADSLDGVVVLQQVIGLLESSKLSVKEVGQYRTKFEKVIPDLAPVHLKAIVDALAQPADARDILMKHSMVNIGTSSWCTPLRRILESQ
;
A
#
# COMPACT_ATOMS: atom_id res chain seq x y z
N MET A 1 -14.12 32.00 50.29
CA MET A 1 -15.27 31.56 49.48
C MET A 1 -14.71 30.64 48.43
N THR A 2 -15.16 29.40 48.48
CA THR A 2 -14.53 28.21 47.91
C THR A 2 -15.43 27.74 46.78
N ASP A 3 -14.91 27.59 45.56
CA ASP A 3 -15.63 26.88 44.51
C ASP A 3 -14.69 25.88 43.83
N ALA A 4 -15.15 24.64 43.75
CA ALA A 4 -14.38 23.45 43.42
C ALA A 4 -14.52 23.09 41.93
N PRO A 5 -13.56 22.39 41.33
CA PRO A 5 -13.67 21.94 39.94
C PRO A 5 -14.59 20.71 39.83
N VAL A 6 -15.61 20.79 38.97
CA VAL A 6 -16.45 19.63 38.63
C VAL A 6 -15.70 18.72 37.67
N SER A 7 -15.44 17.51 38.13
CA SER A 7 -14.92 16.38 37.37
C SER A 7 -16.07 15.75 36.57
N THR A 8 -15.84 15.46 35.29
CA THR A 8 -16.72 14.54 34.55
C THR A 8 -15.82 13.58 33.76
N GLN A 9 -15.57 12.42 34.37
CA GLN A 9 -15.13 11.23 33.66
C GLN A 9 -16.22 10.85 32.64
N LYS A 10 -15.83 10.70 31.37
CA LYS A 10 -16.57 9.89 30.42
C LYS A 10 -15.74 8.68 30.07
N GLU A 11 -16.09 7.58 30.72
CA GLU A 11 -15.88 6.20 30.27
C GLU A 11 -16.13 6.12 28.75
N PHE A 12 -15.11 5.75 27.99
CA PHE A 12 -15.30 5.32 26.60
C PHE A 12 -15.08 3.81 26.57
N THR A 13 -16.19 3.09 26.59
CA THR A 13 -16.28 1.66 26.36
C THR A 13 -15.82 1.32 24.95
N GLY A 14 -14.80 0.47 24.87
CA GLY A 14 -14.47 -0.44 23.77
C GLY A 14 -14.71 0.04 22.33
N GLN A 15 -13.72 0.69 21.71
CA GLN A 15 -13.60 0.67 20.25
C GLN A 15 -13.05 -0.70 19.81
N GLN A 16 -13.93 -1.69 19.67
CA GLN A 16 -13.67 -2.86 18.82
C GLN A 16 -14.16 -2.50 17.41
N GLY A 17 -13.25 -2.11 16.53
CA GLY A 17 -13.58 -1.69 15.17
C GLY A 17 -12.40 -1.86 14.22
N TRP A 18 -11.84 -3.07 14.14
CA TRP A 18 -10.76 -3.43 13.21
C TRP A 18 -10.90 -4.86 12.68
N ASN A 19 -12.12 -5.35 12.43
CA ASN A 19 -12.30 -6.64 11.77
C ASN A 19 -13.54 -6.61 10.88
N ASP A 20 -13.39 -6.17 9.63
CA ASP A 20 -14.14 -6.74 8.51
C ASP A 20 -13.50 -6.38 7.16
N CYS A 21 -12.28 -6.87 6.97
CA CYS A 21 -11.68 -6.99 5.63
C CYS A 21 -11.41 -8.47 5.37
N MET A 22 -12.46 -9.27 5.23
CA MET A 22 -12.34 -10.53 4.50
C MET A 22 -12.44 -10.22 3.00
N PRO A 23 -11.44 -10.58 2.18
CA PRO A 23 -11.61 -10.56 0.73
C PRO A 23 -12.61 -11.67 0.34
N ASP A 24 -13.72 -11.26 -0.25
CA ASP A 24 -14.67 -12.12 -0.96
C ASP A 24 -13.96 -12.78 -2.15
N ALA A 25 -13.44 -13.99 -1.93
CA ALA A 25 -12.76 -14.78 -2.94
C ALA A 25 -13.12 -16.27 -2.81
N MET A 26 -14.40 -16.60 -2.66
CA MET A 26 -14.90 -17.95 -2.91
C MET A 26 -16.26 -17.95 -3.65
N MET A 27 -16.40 -17.10 -4.67
CA MET A 27 -17.51 -17.13 -5.63
C MET A 27 -16.98 -16.96 -7.07
N GLN A 28 -16.19 -17.92 -7.55
CA GLN A 28 -16.17 -18.24 -8.98
C GLN A 28 -16.69 -19.66 -9.15
N GLY A 29 -18.01 -19.73 -9.29
CA GLY A 29 -18.70 -20.89 -9.82
C GLY A 29 -18.16 -21.20 -11.22
N SER A 30 -17.49 -22.35 -11.32
CA SER A 30 -17.17 -23.04 -12.55
C SER A 30 -18.45 -23.22 -13.37
N LYS A 31 -18.53 -22.56 -14.53
CA LYS A 31 -19.48 -22.90 -15.60
C LYS A 31 -18.93 -24.12 -16.36
N PRO A 32 -19.57 -25.30 -16.35
CA PRO A 32 -19.22 -26.34 -17.31
C PRO A 32 -19.92 -26.03 -18.63
N ARG A 33 -19.16 -25.57 -19.63
CA ARG A 33 -19.62 -25.54 -21.02
C ARG A 33 -19.35 -26.90 -21.66
N ALA A 34 -20.41 -27.52 -22.15
CA ALA A 34 -20.45 -28.87 -22.67
C ALA A 34 -19.71 -29.07 -24.02
N GLY A 35 -19.04 -30.22 -24.15
CA GLY A 35 -18.82 -30.96 -25.41
C GLY A 35 -17.37 -31.35 -25.74
N PRO A 36 -17.08 -32.48 -26.44
CA PRO A 36 -17.84 -33.73 -26.57
C PRO A 36 -17.06 -35.01 -26.15
N ARG A 37 -17.85 -36.04 -25.82
CA ARG A 37 -17.57 -37.50 -25.68
C ARG A 37 -16.19 -38.01 -26.11
N LYS A 38 -15.48 -38.67 -25.17
CA LYS A 38 -14.94 -40.03 -25.36
C LYS A 38 -15.14 -40.88 -24.10
N VAL A 39 -16.04 -41.84 -24.25
CA VAL A 39 -16.36 -43.03 -23.46
C VAL A 39 -15.29 -43.48 -22.46
N ARG A 40 -15.62 -43.49 -21.17
CA ARG A 40 -15.04 -44.41 -20.19
C ARG A 40 -16.16 -45.05 -19.36
N ARG A 41 -15.93 -46.32 -19.07
CA ARG A 41 -16.87 -47.40 -18.72
C ARG A 41 -17.79 -47.09 -17.54
N ALA A 42 -18.99 -47.64 -17.65
CA ALA A 42 -19.97 -47.81 -16.59
C ALA A 42 -19.51 -48.88 -15.58
N ASP A 43 -19.78 -48.63 -14.30
CA ASP A 43 -20.20 -49.58 -13.25
C ASP A 43 -20.60 -48.71 -12.04
N ASP A 44 -21.88 -48.36 -11.91
CA ASP A 44 -22.89 -49.00 -11.05
C ASP A 44 -22.73 -48.66 -9.55
N GLY A 45 -23.82 -48.14 -8.97
CA GLY A 45 -24.01 -48.09 -7.52
C GLY A 45 -24.39 -46.73 -6.94
N GLY A 46 -25.63 -46.64 -6.44
CA GLY A 46 -25.91 -45.86 -5.22
C GLY A 46 -26.90 -44.70 -5.34
N LEU A 47 -28.19 -45.03 -5.29
CA LEU A 47 -29.27 -44.15 -4.83
C LEU A 47 -28.93 -43.61 -3.42
N TYR A 48 -29.16 -42.32 -3.13
CA TYR A 48 -29.90 -41.93 -1.92
C TYR A 48 -30.39 -40.48 -1.97
N SER A 49 -31.58 -40.33 -1.39
CA SER A 49 -32.48 -39.20 -1.34
C SER A 49 -31.96 -38.04 -0.48
N GLY A 50 -32.33 -36.80 -0.83
CA GLY A 50 -32.00 -35.60 -0.06
C GLY A 50 -32.83 -34.40 -0.47
N GLN A 51 -34.04 -34.31 0.10
CA GLN A 51 -34.99 -33.20 0.02
C GLN A 51 -34.36 -31.86 0.47
N PRO A 52 -34.55 -30.73 -0.24
CA PRO A 52 -34.18 -29.41 0.26
C PRO A 52 -35.32 -28.80 1.12
N PRO A 53 -35.02 -28.11 2.23
CA PRO A 53 -36.02 -27.38 2.99
C PRO A 53 -36.37 -26.03 2.35
N VAL A 54 -37.66 -25.73 2.47
CA VAL A 54 -38.45 -24.56 2.09
C VAL A 54 -37.82 -23.21 2.42
N ALA A 55 -37.89 -22.29 1.44
CA ALA A 55 -37.56 -20.89 1.55
C ALA A 55 -38.70 -20.10 2.22
N THR A 56 -38.41 -19.37 3.29
CA THR A 56 -39.33 -18.41 3.88
C THR A 56 -38.97 -17.02 3.39
N THR A 57 -39.84 -16.50 2.53
CA THR A 57 -39.89 -15.11 2.08
C THR A 57 -40.32 -14.18 3.20
N ALA A 58 -39.59 -13.08 3.40
CA ALA A 58 -40.09 -11.89 4.07
C ALA A 58 -39.44 -10.64 3.46
N SER A 59 -40.15 -9.99 2.54
CA SER A 59 -40.16 -8.53 2.41
C SER A 59 -41.13 -7.99 3.46
N PRO A 60 -40.90 -6.81 4.09
CA PRO A 60 -41.03 -5.50 3.44
C PRO A 60 -39.89 -4.55 3.94
N ASN A 61 -39.71 -3.29 3.55
CA ASN A 61 -40.67 -2.24 3.34
C ASN A 61 -39.95 -1.06 2.69
N SER A 62 -40.59 -0.44 1.71
CA SER A 62 -40.23 0.88 1.20
C SER A 62 -40.40 1.92 2.29
N SER A 63 -39.40 2.75 2.51
CA SER A 63 -39.60 4.10 3.05
C SER A 63 -38.65 5.08 2.37
N GLN A 64 -39.28 5.99 1.64
CA GLN A 64 -38.76 7.24 1.13
C GLN A 64 -38.02 8.01 2.24
N THR A 65 -37.15 8.95 1.85
CA THR A 65 -37.22 10.38 2.23
C THR A 65 -35.83 11.02 2.21
N THR A 66 -35.60 11.77 1.13
CA THR A 66 -35.19 13.19 1.14
C THR A 66 -33.75 13.55 1.52
N LEU A 67 -33.02 13.96 0.49
CA LEU A 67 -31.80 14.75 0.53
C LEU A 67 -32.06 16.15 1.12
N PRO A 68 -31.16 16.68 1.97
CA PRO A 68 -30.91 18.10 2.05
C PRO A 68 -29.44 18.45 1.72
N PRO A 69 -29.15 19.74 1.45
CA PRO A 69 -28.37 20.15 0.30
C PRO A 69 -26.87 20.29 0.54
N THR A 70 -26.14 20.15 -0.56
CA THR A 70 -24.73 20.49 -0.75
C THR A 70 -24.49 21.97 -0.44
N GLY A 71 -23.86 22.26 0.70
CA GLY A 71 -23.26 23.56 0.97
C GLY A 71 -21.93 23.70 0.21
N PRO A 72 -21.64 24.86 -0.41
CA PRO A 72 -20.37 25.06 -1.12
C PRO A 72 -19.21 25.25 -0.12
N PRO A 73 -18.03 24.62 -0.32
CA PRO A 73 -16.85 24.96 0.46
C PRO A 73 -16.39 26.39 0.13
N LYS A 74 -16.20 27.20 1.18
CA LYS A 74 -15.67 28.56 1.12
C LYS A 74 -14.25 28.55 0.54
N LYS A 75 -14.01 29.38 -0.47
CA LYS A 75 -12.69 29.69 -1.03
C LYS A 75 -11.77 30.30 0.05
N PRO A 76 -10.50 29.89 0.19
CA PRO A 76 -9.51 30.70 0.85
C PRO A 76 -9.06 31.87 -0.06
N SER A 77 -8.96 33.05 0.55
CA SER A 77 -8.65 34.33 -0.09
C SER A 77 -7.17 34.47 -0.42
N THR A 78 -6.90 35.02 -1.60
CA THR A 78 -5.61 35.47 -2.11
C THR A 78 -5.17 36.77 -1.44
N THR A 79 -3.92 36.84 -0.96
CA THR A 79 -3.07 38.04 -1.09
C THR A 79 -1.59 37.70 -0.85
N PRO A 80 -0.66 38.17 -1.71
CA PRO A 80 0.78 38.10 -1.48
C PRO A 80 1.32 39.43 -0.91
N PRO A 81 2.35 39.42 -0.06
CA PRO A 81 3.22 40.57 0.10
C PRO A 81 4.56 40.36 -0.62
N MET A 82 4.88 41.31 -1.50
CA MET A 82 6.22 41.56 -2.03
C MET A 82 7.22 41.79 -0.88
N GLY A 83 8.39 41.17 -0.99
CA GLY A 83 9.53 41.41 -0.10
C GLY A 83 10.83 41.08 -0.83
N SER A 84 11.36 42.06 -1.53
CA SER A 84 12.64 42.03 -2.24
C SER A 84 13.76 42.46 -1.29
N VAL A 85 14.66 41.55 -0.90
CA VAL A 85 16.04 41.90 -0.49
C VAL A 85 16.97 40.73 -0.83
N ALA A 86 17.99 41.00 -1.66
CA ALA A 86 19.02 40.05 -2.06
C ALA A 86 20.02 39.75 -0.93
N PRO A 87 20.51 38.50 -0.80
CA PRO A 87 21.58 38.17 0.13
C PRO A 87 22.97 38.38 -0.50
N ALA A 88 23.86 39.03 0.25
CA ALA A 88 25.28 39.10 -0.06
C ALA A 88 26.06 38.02 0.70
N LYS A 89 26.96 37.32 -0.03
CA LYS A 89 28.12 36.45 0.34
C LYS A 89 28.03 35.06 -0.32
N PRO A 90 29.13 34.30 -0.49
CA PRO A 90 30.57 34.63 -0.61
C PRO A 90 31.20 34.04 -1.89
N MET A 91 32.29 34.66 -2.40
CA MET A 91 33.14 34.06 -3.43
C MET A 91 34.06 33.00 -2.81
N THR A 92 33.71 31.73 -3.01
CA THR A 92 34.61 30.58 -2.92
C THR A 92 34.36 29.72 -4.15
N PRO A 93 35.38 29.33 -4.93
CA PRO A 93 35.17 28.54 -6.14
C PRO A 93 34.75 27.12 -5.74
N PRO A 94 33.62 26.60 -6.25
CA PRO A 94 33.38 25.18 -6.17
C PRO A 94 34.19 24.52 -7.29
N THR A 95 35.15 23.69 -6.93
CA THR A 95 35.54 22.56 -7.77
C THR A 95 34.37 21.58 -7.73
N ALA A 96 33.33 21.89 -8.49
CA ALA A 96 32.22 20.99 -8.74
C ALA A 96 32.74 19.91 -9.68
N ILE A 97 33.20 18.81 -9.11
CA ILE A 97 33.18 17.54 -9.81
C ILE A 97 31.69 17.20 -9.92
N GLU A 98 31.02 17.74 -10.94
CA GLU A 98 29.76 17.19 -11.44
C GLU A 98 30.07 15.80 -12.01
N VAL A 99 30.23 14.83 -11.12
CA VAL A 99 29.85 13.47 -11.49
C VAL A 99 28.33 13.57 -11.56
N ALA A 100 27.83 13.73 -12.78
CA ALA A 100 26.46 13.39 -13.11
C ALA A 100 26.29 11.92 -12.72
N ASP A 101 25.95 11.69 -11.46
CA ASP A 101 25.67 10.39 -10.86
C ASP A 101 24.38 9.94 -11.53
N SER A 102 24.55 9.36 -12.71
CA SER A 102 23.47 8.78 -13.49
C SER A 102 23.00 7.60 -12.67
N LEU A 103 21.99 7.85 -11.84
CA LEU A 103 21.25 6.84 -11.09
C LEU A 103 20.64 5.87 -12.09
N ASP A 104 21.41 4.85 -12.45
CA ASP A 104 20.99 3.79 -13.35
C ASP A 104 20.13 2.80 -12.57
N GLY A 105 18.84 2.73 -12.92
CA GLY A 105 17.88 1.82 -12.32
C GLY A 105 18.33 0.35 -12.41
N VAL A 106 19.11 -0.02 -13.43
CA VAL A 106 19.66 -1.38 -13.57
C VAL A 106 20.68 -1.68 -12.47
N VAL A 107 21.58 -0.74 -12.18
CA VAL A 107 22.58 -0.88 -11.11
C VAL A 107 21.90 -0.96 -9.75
N VAL A 108 20.92 -0.09 -9.50
CA VAL A 108 20.13 -0.10 -8.25
C VAL A 108 19.38 -1.43 -8.10
N LEU A 109 18.75 -1.93 -9.16
CA LEU A 109 18.08 -3.22 -9.16
C LEU A 109 19.05 -4.34 -8.79
N GLN A 110 20.23 -4.39 -9.39
CA GLN A 110 21.23 -5.42 -9.10
C GLN A 110 21.65 -5.42 -7.62
N GLN A 111 21.81 -4.24 -7.02
CA GLN A 111 22.12 -4.11 -5.59
C GLN A 111 20.96 -4.62 -4.71
N VAL A 112 19.72 -4.24 -5.03
CA VAL A 112 18.52 -4.70 -4.30
C VAL A 112 18.37 -6.21 -4.40
N ILE A 113 18.61 -6.81 -5.58
CA ILE A 113 18.55 -8.26 -5.76
C ILE A 113 19.66 -8.95 -4.97
N GLY A 114 20.89 -8.41 -4.97
CA GLY A 114 21.98 -8.95 -4.15
C GLY A 114 21.64 -9.00 -2.65
N LEU A 115 21.02 -7.94 -2.13
CA LEU A 115 20.56 -7.89 -0.74
C LEU A 115 19.38 -8.83 -0.47
N LEU A 116 18.50 -8.99 -1.45
CA LEU A 116 17.36 -9.88 -1.34
C LEU A 116 17.83 -11.35 -1.24
N GLU A 117 18.83 -11.73 -2.03
CA GLU A 117 19.41 -13.08 -2.01
C GLU A 117 20.21 -13.36 -0.73
N SER A 118 20.77 -12.34 -0.08
CA SER A 118 21.45 -12.47 1.22
C SER A 118 20.53 -12.41 2.44
N SER A 119 19.24 -12.10 2.25
CA SER A 119 18.29 -11.91 3.35
C SER A 119 17.80 -13.23 3.97
N LYS A 120 17.36 -13.18 5.24
CA LYS A 120 16.77 -14.34 5.97
C LYS A 120 15.31 -14.62 5.61
N LEU A 121 14.82 -14.12 4.47
CA LEU A 121 13.44 -14.28 4.04
C LEU A 121 13.17 -15.69 3.51
N SER A 122 11.89 -16.09 3.50
CA SER A 122 11.51 -17.37 2.90
C SER A 122 11.69 -17.34 1.38
N VAL A 123 11.97 -18.50 0.77
CA VAL A 123 12.15 -18.63 -0.70
C VAL A 123 10.93 -18.09 -1.47
N LYS A 124 9.72 -18.26 -0.90
CA LYS A 124 8.48 -17.76 -1.49
C LYS A 124 8.44 -16.22 -1.50
N GLU A 125 8.84 -15.57 -0.41
CA GLU A 125 8.91 -14.11 -0.31
C GLU A 125 9.99 -13.55 -1.24
N VAL A 126 11.16 -14.19 -1.27
CA VAL A 126 12.26 -13.82 -2.18
C VAL A 126 11.80 -13.80 -3.63
N GLY A 127 11.12 -14.86 -4.09
CA GLY A 127 10.57 -14.91 -5.45
C GLY A 127 9.55 -13.80 -5.74
N GLN A 128 8.66 -13.51 -4.78
CA GLN A 128 7.67 -12.43 -4.92
C GLN A 128 8.32 -11.04 -5.00
N TYR A 129 9.27 -10.75 -4.11
CA TYR A 129 9.92 -9.44 -4.06
C TYR A 129 10.79 -9.21 -5.28
N ARG A 130 11.53 -10.23 -5.72
CA ARG A 130 12.33 -10.18 -6.95
C ARG A 130 11.49 -9.78 -8.15
N THR A 131 10.41 -10.52 -8.41
CA THR A 131 9.49 -10.25 -9.53
C THR A 131 8.95 -8.81 -9.47
N LYS A 132 8.69 -8.30 -8.26
CA LYS A 132 8.17 -6.96 -8.05
C LYS A 132 9.21 -5.88 -8.35
N PHE A 133 10.44 -6.05 -7.89
CA PHE A 133 11.51 -5.07 -8.13
C PHE A 133 11.96 -5.04 -9.58
N GLU A 134 12.09 -6.21 -10.23
CA GLU A 134 12.40 -6.30 -11.66
C GLU A 134 11.38 -5.55 -12.52
N LYS A 135 10.10 -5.56 -12.10
CA LYS A 135 9.04 -4.81 -12.78
C LYS A 135 9.04 -3.32 -12.46
N VAL A 136 9.30 -2.93 -11.22
CA VAL A 136 9.05 -1.57 -10.75
C VAL A 136 10.28 -0.67 -10.89
N ILE A 137 11.47 -1.15 -10.52
CA ILE A 137 12.69 -0.32 -10.43
C ILE A 137 13.08 0.32 -11.77
N PRO A 138 13.03 -0.37 -12.93
CA PRO A 138 13.40 0.24 -14.21
C PRO A 138 12.55 1.47 -14.59
N ASP A 139 11.30 1.49 -14.14
CA ASP A 139 10.34 2.57 -14.42
C ASP A 139 10.28 3.63 -13.31
N LEU A 140 11.10 3.52 -12.26
CA LEU A 140 11.09 4.48 -11.16
C LEU A 140 11.71 5.82 -11.58
N ALA A 141 11.05 6.90 -11.19
CA ALA A 141 11.62 8.24 -11.29
C ALA A 141 12.93 8.34 -10.49
N PRO A 142 13.90 9.16 -10.93
CA PRO A 142 15.20 9.31 -10.26
C PRO A 142 15.12 9.65 -8.78
N VAL A 143 14.11 10.43 -8.37
CA VAL A 143 13.87 10.77 -6.96
C VAL A 143 13.61 9.54 -6.08
N HIS A 144 12.99 8.50 -6.64
CA HIS A 144 12.75 7.24 -5.94
C HIS A 144 14.00 6.36 -5.94
N LEU A 145 14.74 6.30 -7.05
CA LEU A 145 16.01 5.60 -7.12
C LEU A 145 17.02 6.15 -6.10
N LYS A 146 17.10 7.48 -5.98
CA LYS A 146 17.94 8.13 -4.97
C LYS A 146 17.59 7.70 -3.56
N ALA A 147 16.29 7.65 -3.21
CA ALA A 147 15.85 7.23 -1.89
C ALA A 147 16.18 5.75 -1.59
N ILE A 148 16.15 4.89 -2.61
CA ILE A 148 16.61 3.50 -2.49
C ILE A 148 18.11 3.50 -2.19
N VAL A 149 18.92 4.17 -2.99
CA VAL A 149 20.38 4.24 -2.80
C VAL A 149 20.75 4.81 -1.43
N ASP A 150 20.12 5.91 -1.02
CA ASP A 150 20.33 6.53 0.29
C ASP A 150 20.03 5.54 1.43
N ALA A 151 18.96 4.74 1.29
CA ALA A 151 18.59 3.70 2.26
C ALA A 151 19.56 2.51 2.25
N LEU A 152 20.07 2.10 1.08
CA LEU A 152 21.06 1.02 0.97
C LEU A 152 22.42 1.44 1.56
N ALA A 153 22.80 2.70 1.41
CA ALA A 153 24.04 3.24 1.96
C ALA A 153 24.02 3.36 3.50
N GLN A 154 22.82 3.50 4.10
CA GLN A 154 22.64 3.70 5.54
C GLN A 154 21.65 2.68 6.10
N PRO A 155 22.03 1.39 6.22
CA PRO A 155 21.13 0.32 6.64
C PRO A 155 20.52 0.54 8.04
N ALA A 156 21.24 1.20 8.95
CA ALA A 156 20.75 1.53 10.29
C ALA A 156 19.56 2.51 10.27
N ASP A 157 19.57 3.47 9.34
CA ASP A 157 18.55 4.53 9.21
C ASP A 157 17.59 4.27 8.04
N ALA A 158 17.75 3.16 7.34
CA ALA A 158 17.07 2.87 6.09
C ALA A 158 15.55 2.88 6.23
N ARG A 159 15.03 2.37 7.36
CA ARG A 159 13.60 2.40 7.67
C ARG A 159 13.06 3.83 7.71
N ASP A 160 13.78 4.73 8.37
CA ASP A 160 13.35 6.12 8.53
C ASP A 160 13.49 6.90 7.22
N ILE A 161 14.54 6.66 6.45
CA ILE A 161 14.74 7.23 5.11
C ILE A 161 13.55 6.84 4.21
N LEU A 162 13.24 5.55 4.12
CA LEU A 162 12.16 5.04 3.29
C LEU A 162 10.77 5.49 3.77
N MET A 163 10.58 5.57 5.09
CA MET A 163 9.32 6.06 5.67
C MET A 163 9.11 7.55 5.35
N LYS A 164 10.11 8.41 5.61
CA LYS A 164 10.04 9.84 5.28
C LYS A 164 9.77 10.05 3.79
N HIS A 165 10.45 9.29 2.93
CA HIS A 165 10.25 9.34 1.49
C HIS A 165 8.83 8.93 1.08
N SER A 166 8.25 7.91 1.72
CA SER A 166 6.88 7.45 1.44
C SER A 166 5.79 8.42 1.91
N MET A 167 6.08 9.27 2.89
CA MET A 167 5.12 10.29 3.36
C MET A 167 4.93 11.43 2.38
N VAL A 168 5.95 11.74 1.57
CA VAL A 168 5.92 12.86 0.61
C VAL A 168 5.66 12.41 -0.83
N ASN A 169 5.84 11.12 -1.13
CA ASN A 169 5.66 10.56 -2.47
C ASN A 169 4.55 9.49 -2.51
N ILE A 170 3.55 9.72 -3.35
CA ILE A 170 2.42 8.80 -3.58
C ILE A 170 2.89 7.58 -4.40
N GLY A 171 2.28 6.42 -4.18
CA GLY A 171 2.53 5.21 -4.99
C GLY A 171 3.81 4.44 -4.64
N THR A 172 4.57 4.91 -3.64
CA THR A 172 5.83 4.28 -3.21
C THR A 172 5.65 3.01 -2.39
N SER A 173 4.47 2.79 -1.80
CA SER A 173 4.17 1.62 -0.96
C SER A 173 4.39 0.28 -1.66
N SER A 174 4.25 0.25 -2.99
CA SER A 174 4.44 -0.94 -3.81
C SER A 174 5.86 -1.51 -3.71
N TRP A 175 6.90 -0.67 -3.68
CA TRP A 175 8.30 -1.11 -3.60
C TRP A 175 8.94 -0.81 -2.24
N CYS A 176 8.46 0.22 -1.53
CA CYS A 176 9.02 0.65 -0.24
C CYS A 176 8.77 -0.38 0.88
N THR A 177 7.59 -1.01 0.94
CA THR A 177 7.29 -2.02 1.96
C THR A 177 8.14 -3.29 1.81
N PRO A 178 8.23 -3.91 0.61
CA PRO A 178 9.17 -5.01 0.38
C PRO A 178 10.62 -4.64 0.70
N LEU A 179 11.06 -3.43 0.33
CA LEU A 179 12.44 -3.00 0.55
C LEU A 179 12.77 -2.87 2.04
N ARG A 180 11.87 -2.25 2.82
CA ARG A 180 12.00 -2.21 4.30
C ARG A 180 12.09 -3.61 4.90
N ARG A 181 11.23 -4.53 4.43
CA ARG A 181 11.23 -5.91 4.91
C ARG A 181 12.56 -6.63 4.65
N ILE A 182 13.17 -6.40 3.49
CA ILE A 182 14.49 -6.97 3.15
C ILE A 182 15.58 -6.43 4.06
N LEU A 183 15.59 -5.11 4.28
CA LEU A 183 16.58 -4.44 5.12
C LEU A 183 16.46 -4.84 6.59
N GLU A 184 15.23 -5.03 7.09
CA GLU A 184 14.97 -5.58 8.42
C GLU A 184 15.36 -7.05 8.59
N SER A 185 15.54 -7.78 7.47
CA SER A 185 15.83 -9.22 7.47
C SER A 185 17.31 -9.56 7.25
N GLN A 186 18.20 -8.55 7.20
CA GLN A 186 19.65 -8.76 7.17
C GLN A 186 20.16 -9.35 8.51
#